data_AF-X0Z6Q6-F1
#
_entry.id   AF-X0Z6Q6-F1
#
_cell.length_a   1.000
_cell.length_b   1.000
_cell.length_c   1.000
_cell.angle_alpha   90.00
_cell.angle_beta   90.00
_cell.angle_gamma   90.00
#
_symmetry.space_group_name_H-M   'P 1'
#
loop_
_entity.id
_entity.type
_entity.pdbx_description
1 polymer ?
#
loop_
_entity_poly.entity_id
_entity_poly.type
_entity_poly.pdbx_seq_one_letter_code
_entity_poly.pdbx_strand_id
1 'polypeptide(L)'
;MIVYQDQVLFIVQTLAGYSLGQADVFRKAMGKKIPEVMKKERRSFIGGAKKNGFSTEVAGEVFALIEPFAGYAFNKAHSVSYALIAYQTAYLKANYPAEYITAFLITNAGQLEKVASAVAECRRLGIPVLPPDINRSQASFSIEGDSQGNAPAIRFGLTVIKNVGLGAIEPIIAERNKGGDFKSIEDLCRRCDLRGVNKRVMESLIKVGALDCLGSRGALLQNIDRILSLAQRE
;
A
#
# COMPACT_ATOMS: atom_id res chain seq x y z
N MET A 1 -17.76 -5.40 27.72
CA MET A 1 -16.85 -6.18 26.87
C MET A 1 -15.42 -5.71 27.11
N ILE A 2 -14.50 -6.62 27.46
CA ILE A 2 -13.07 -6.32 27.69
C ILE A 2 -12.31 -6.67 26.41
N VAL A 3 -11.61 -5.69 25.84
CA VAL A 3 -10.87 -5.82 24.57
C VAL A 3 -9.40 -5.47 24.76
N TYR A 4 -9.11 -4.46 25.61
CA TYR A 4 -7.77 -3.93 25.78
C TYR A 4 -7.15 -4.29 27.13
N GLN A 5 -5.83 -4.44 27.14
CA GLN A 5 -5.04 -4.60 28.36
C GLN A 5 -5.24 -3.41 29.32
N ASP A 6 -5.34 -2.20 28.77
CA ASP A 6 -5.60 -0.96 29.48
C ASP A 6 -6.94 -0.99 30.24
N GLN A 7 -7.97 -1.64 29.68
CA GLN A 7 -9.25 -1.78 30.38
C GLN A 7 -9.09 -2.68 31.60
N VAL A 8 -8.31 -3.76 31.51
CA VAL A 8 -8.04 -4.63 32.65
C VAL A 8 -7.27 -3.91 33.74
N LEU A 9 -6.23 -3.13 33.37
CA LEU A 9 -5.50 -2.27 34.30
C LEU A 9 -6.45 -1.32 35.05
N PHE A 10 -7.34 -0.65 34.31
CA PHE A 10 -8.32 0.27 34.88
C PHE A 10 -9.33 -0.42 35.81
N ILE A 11 -9.78 -1.63 35.45
CA ILE A 11 -10.70 -2.41 36.28
C ILE A 11 -10.05 -2.81 37.62
N VAL A 12 -8.82 -3.33 37.61
CA VAL A 12 -8.14 -3.74 38.85
C VAL A 12 -7.76 -2.55 39.74
N GLN A 13 -7.46 -1.40 39.14
CA GLN A 13 -7.28 -0.14 39.86
C GLN A 13 -8.57 0.33 40.53
N THR A 14 -9.66 0.41 39.76
CA THR A 14 -10.90 1.01 40.21
C THR A 14 -11.64 0.11 41.20
N LEU A 15 -11.76 -1.18 40.89
CA LEU A 15 -12.46 -2.12 41.76
C LEU A 15 -11.60 -2.53 42.94
N ALA A 16 -10.35 -2.94 42.72
CA ALA A 16 -9.53 -3.54 43.77
C ALA A 16 -8.49 -2.60 44.40
N GLY A 17 -8.41 -1.33 43.97
CA GLY A 17 -7.48 -0.35 44.54
C GLY A 17 -6.00 -0.62 44.25
N TYR A 18 -5.71 -1.36 43.18
CA TYR A 18 -4.33 -1.67 42.80
C TYR A 18 -3.55 -0.39 42.49
N SER A 19 -2.29 -0.32 42.88
CA SER A 19 -1.38 0.70 42.35
C SER A 19 -1.05 0.44 40.87
N LEU A 20 -0.52 1.43 40.15
CA LEU A 20 -0.09 1.24 38.76
C LEU A 20 0.93 0.09 38.63
N GLY A 21 1.84 -0.04 39.59
CA GLY A 21 2.83 -1.12 39.61
C GLY A 21 2.19 -2.49 39.83
N GLN A 22 1.23 -2.60 40.75
CA GLN A 22 0.49 -3.85 40.99
C GLN A 22 -0.35 -4.24 39.77
N ALA A 23 -0.98 -3.26 39.11
CA ALA A 23 -1.77 -3.49 37.92
C ALA A 23 -0.88 -3.99 36.75
N ASP A 24 0.34 -3.46 36.56
CA ASP A 24 1.25 -3.99 35.54
C ASP A 24 1.75 -5.42 35.86
N VAL A 25 2.00 -5.74 37.14
CA VAL A 25 2.30 -7.11 37.57
C VAL A 25 1.14 -8.06 37.22
N PHE A 26 -0.10 -7.64 37.51
CA PHE A 26 -1.30 -8.37 37.14
C PHE A 26 -1.40 -8.60 35.62
N ARG A 27 -1.19 -7.55 34.82
CA ARG A 27 -1.19 -7.63 33.35
C ARG A 27 -0.11 -8.58 32.81
N LYS A 28 1.09 -8.56 33.38
CA LYS A 28 2.19 -9.48 33.02
C LYS A 28 1.84 -10.94 33.36
N ALA A 29 1.23 -11.18 34.52
CA ALA A 29 0.78 -12.50 34.94
C ALA A 29 -0.29 -13.06 33.99
N MET A 30 -1.25 -12.22 33.59
CA MET A 30 -2.24 -12.54 32.58
C MET A 30 -1.61 -12.91 31.24
N GLY A 31 -0.70 -12.08 30.72
CA GLY A 31 -0.07 -12.32 29.42
C GLY A 31 0.75 -13.61 29.38
N LYS A 32 1.38 -14.00 30.50
CA LYS A 32 2.14 -15.25 30.63
C LYS A 32 1.27 -16.47 30.97
N LYS A 33 -0.03 -16.30 31.20
CA LYS A 33 -0.99 -17.36 31.53
C LYS A 33 -0.54 -18.25 32.71
N ILE A 34 0.00 -17.67 33.78
CA ILE A 34 0.54 -18.44 34.91
C ILE A 34 -0.60 -18.72 35.92
N PRO A 35 -1.14 -19.96 36.01
CA PRO A 35 -2.38 -20.23 36.75
C PRO A 35 -2.26 -19.95 38.26
N GLU A 36 -1.11 -20.30 38.85
CA GLU A 36 -0.86 -20.10 40.28
C GLU A 36 -0.77 -18.61 40.66
N VAL A 37 -0.24 -17.78 39.76
CA VAL A 37 -0.21 -16.33 39.97
C VAL A 37 -1.62 -15.75 39.84
N MET A 38 -2.41 -16.21 38.86
CA MET A 38 -3.80 -15.75 38.69
C MET A 38 -4.69 -16.11 39.90
N LYS A 39 -4.53 -17.29 40.51
CA LYS A 39 -5.24 -17.65 41.76
C LYS A 39 -4.85 -16.74 42.93
N LYS A 40 -3.58 -16.34 43.02
CA LYS A 40 -3.11 -15.38 44.04
C LYS A 40 -3.73 -14.01 43.79
N GLU A 41 -3.67 -13.53 42.55
CA GLU A 41 -4.24 -12.25 42.16
C GLU A 41 -5.76 -12.21 42.32
N ARG A 42 -6.47 -13.32 42.14
CA ARG A 42 -7.92 -13.41 42.43
C ARG A 42 -8.25 -13.08 43.88
N ARG A 43 -7.47 -13.63 44.82
CA ARG A 43 -7.65 -13.35 46.27
C ARG A 43 -7.37 -11.88 46.58
N SER A 44 -6.28 -11.34 46.05
CA SER A 44 -5.92 -9.92 46.20
C SER A 44 -6.99 -8.99 45.61
N PHE A 45 -7.50 -9.30 44.42
CA PHE A 45 -8.55 -8.53 43.75
C PHE A 45 -9.85 -8.49 44.55
N ILE A 46 -10.36 -9.65 44.99
CA ILE A 46 -11.59 -9.72 45.79
C ILE A 46 -11.42 -9.00 47.14
N GLY A 47 -10.26 -9.17 47.79
CA GLY A 47 -9.94 -8.48 49.04
C GLY A 47 -9.89 -6.95 48.88
N GLY A 48 -9.29 -6.48 47.79
CA GLY A 48 -9.28 -5.05 47.43
C GLY A 48 -10.67 -4.52 47.11
N ALA A 49 -11.46 -5.27 46.33
CA ALA A 49 -12.82 -4.92 45.97
C ALA A 49 -13.73 -4.78 47.18
N LYS A 50 -13.61 -5.70 48.15
CA LYS A 50 -14.34 -5.60 49.42
C LYS A 50 -13.99 -4.35 50.22
N LYS A 51 -12.72 -3.94 50.25
CA LYS A 51 -12.29 -2.69 50.91
C LYS A 51 -12.85 -1.45 50.22
N ASN A 52 -13.08 -1.52 48.91
CA ASN A 52 -13.69 -0.45 48.12
C ASN A 52 -15.23 -0.51 48.10
N GLY A 53 -15.85 -1.36 48.93
CA GLY A 53 -17.31 -1.41 49.10
C GLY A 53 -18.06 -2.32 48.12
N PHE A 54 -17.35 -3.12 47.31
CA PHE A 54 -17.98 -4.09 46.41
C PHE A 54 -18.24 -5.43 47.10
N SER A 55 -19.34 -6.09 46.74
CA SER A 55 -19.64 -7.43 47.25
C SER A 55 -18.66 -8.46 46.68
N THR A 56 -18.46 -9.55 47.42
CA THR A 56 -17.58 -10.65 47.02
C THR A 56 -18.07 -11.35 45.75
N GLU A 57 -19.38 -11.39 45.56
CA GLU A 57 -20.06 -11.99 44.41
C GLU A 57 -19.76 -11.18 43.15
N VAL A 58 -20.00 -9.86 43.20
CA VAL A 58 -19.72 -8.94 42.07
C VAL A 58 -18.24 -8.94 41.72
N ALA A 59 -17.35 -8.90 42.71
CA ALA A 59 -15.91 -8.98 42.46
C ALA A 59 -15.51 -10.32 41.81
N GLY A 60 -16.13 -11.42 42.25
CA GLY A 60 -15.93 -12.74 41.68
C GLY A 60 -16.36 -12.82 40.21
N GLU A 61 -17.52 -12.27 39.88
CA GLU A 61 -18.06 -12.19 38.52
C GLU A 61 -17.15 -11.36 37.61
N VAL A 62 -16.74 -10.16 38.04
CA VAL A 62 -15.85 -9.31 37.24
C VAL A 62 -14.50 -9.99 37.01
N PHE A 63 -13.95 -10.68 38.01
CA PHE A 63 -12.70 -11.41 37.83
C PHE A 63 -12.85 -12.56 36.81
N ALA A 64 -13.97 -13.29 36.87
CA ALA A 64 -14.28 -14.34 35.89
C ALA A 64 -14.43 -13.80 34.47
N LEU A 65 -14.83 -12.53 34.31
CA LEU A 65 -14.83 -11.84 33.02
C LEU A 65 -13.43 -11.40 32.57
N ILE A 66 -12.45 -11.27 33.46
CA ILE A 66 -11.07 -10.87 33.10
C ILE A 66 -10.25 -12.09 32.69
N GLU A 67 -10.36 -13.19 33.43
CA GLU A 67 -9.52 -14.39 33.31
C GLU A 67 -9.43 -14.98 31.88
N PRO A 68 -10.53 -15.22 31.14
CA PRO A 68 -10.44 -15.75 29.78
C PRO A 68 -9.85 -14.74 28.78
N PHE A 69 -9.99 -13.43 29.03
CA PHE A 69 -9.50 -12.38 28.14
C PHE A 69 -8.02 -12.05 28.32
N ALA A 70 -7.41 -12.51 29.42
CA ALA A 70 -5.97 -12.42 29.66
C ALA A 70 -5.12 -12.84 28.45
N GLY A 71 -5.57 -13.87 27.71
CA GLY A 71 -4.89 -14.39 26.52
C GLY A 71 -5.21 -13.68 25.20
N TYR A 72 -6.23 -12.82 25.17
CA TYR A 72 -6.73 -12.17 23.94
C TYR A 72 -6.73 -10.63 24.02
N ALA A 73 -6.38 -10.07 25.18
CA ALA A 73 -6.37 -8.62 25.37
C ALA A 73 -5.26 -7.95 24.55
N PHE A 74 -5.66 -6.99 23.72
CA PHE A 74 -4.74 -6.24 22.86
C PHE A 74 -4.19 -5.00 23.55
N ASN A 75 -3.00 -4.57 23.16
CA ASN A 75 -2.45 -3.30 23.60
C ASN A 75 -3.21 -2.15 22.91
N LYS A 76 -3.84 -1.26 23.69
CA LYS A 76 -4.67 -0.18 23.12
C LYS A 76 -3.83 0.81 22.32
N ALA A 77 -2.70 1.26 22.85
CA ALA A 77 -1.84 2.24 22.18
C ALA A 77 -1.39 1.76 20.80
N HIS A 78 -0.90 0.52 20.71
CA HIS A 78 -0.52 -0.10 19.44
C HIS A 78 -1.72 -0.20 18.48
N SER A 79 -2.87 -0.63 18.98
CA SER A 79 -4.09 -0.76 18.16
C SER A 79 -4.55 0.60 17.60
N VAL A 80 -4.55 1.65 18.41
CA VAL A 80 -4.96 3.00 17.98
C VAL A 80 -4.00 3.57 16.93
N SER A 81 -2.68 3.39 17.11
CA SER A 81 -1.69 3.89 16.14
C SER A 81 -1.88 3.27 14.75
N TYR A 82 -2.11 1.96 14.67
CA TYR A 82 -2.37 1.30 13.39
C TYR A 82 -3.77 1.61 12.83
N ALA A 83 -4.77 1.73 13.70
CA ALA A 83 -6.12 2.13 13.29
C ALA A 83 -6.13 3.53 12.67
N LEU A 84 -5.29 4.45 13.16
CA LEU A 84 -5.15 5.79 12.58
C LEU A 84 -4.59 5.73 11.15
N ILE A 85 -3.58 4.91 10.89
CA ILE A 85 -3.03 4.70 9.53
C ILE A 85 -4.09 4.07 8.61
N ALA A 86 -4.83 3.07 9.11
CA ALA A 86 -5.91 2.45 8.36
C ALA A 86 -7.01 3.47 8.02
N TYR A 87 -7.38 4.33 8.97
CA TYR A 87 -8.33 5.41 8.76
C TYR A 87 -7.83 6.42 7.72
N GLN A 88 -6.57 6.86 7.83
CA GLN A 88 -5.96 7.79 6.88
C GLN A 88 -5.93 7.23 5.45
N THR A 89 -5.54 5.96 5.29
CA THR A 89 -5.52 5.31 3.97
C THR A 89 -6.93 5.11 3.41
N ALA A 90 -7.91 4.74 4.26
CA ALA A 90 -9.32 4.66 3.85
C ALA A 90 -9.88 6.03 3.46
N TYR A 91 -9.56 7.08 4.22
CA TYR A 91 -9.96 8.46 3.92
C TYR A 91 -9.40 8.93 2.58
N LEU A 92 -8.12 8.71 2.32
CA LEU A 92 -7.50 9.06 1.04
C LEU A 92 -8.13 8.28 -0.11
N LYS A 93 -8.37 6.97 0.06
CA LYS A 93 -9.05 6.16 -0.96
C LYS A 93 -10.49 6.61 -1.21
N ALA A 94 -11.21 7.07 -0.19
CA ALA A 94 -12.60 7.50 -0.33
C ALA A 94 -12.74 8.86 -1.01
N ASN A 95 -11.83 9.80 -0.73
CA ASN A 95 -11.95 11.19 -1.17
C ASN A 95 -11.03 11.54 -2.36
N TYR A 96 -9.92 10.81 -2.54
CA TYR A 96 -8.91 11.01 -3.58
C TYR A 96 -8.51 9.65 -4.19
N PRO A 97 -9.46 8.91 -4.77
CA PRO A 97 -9.24 7.52 -5.15
C PRO A 97 -8.19 7.36 -6.25
N ALA A 98 -8.14 8.27 -7.23
CA ALA A 98 -7.20 8.21 -8.34
C ALA A 98 -5.76 8.47 -7.87
N GLU A 99 -5.58 9.48 -7.02
CA GLU A 99 -4.31 9.86 -6.41
C GLU A 99 -3.81 8.73 -5.50
N TYR A 100 -4.69 8.21 -4.63
CA TYR A 100 -4.36 7.12 -3.72
C TYR A 100 -3.93 5.86 -4.47
N ILE A 101 -4.69 5.44 -5.49
CA ILE A 101 -4.36 4.24 -6.25
C ILE A 101 -3.10 4.47 -7.11
N THR A 102 -2.90 5.66 -7.66
CA THR A 102 -1.65 6.00 -8.35
C THR A 102 -0.46 5.89 -7.43
N ALA A 103 -0.53 6.45 -6.21
CA ALA A 103 0.54 6.31 -5.22
C ALA A 103 0.78 4.83 -4.86
N PHE A 104 -0.29 4.05 -4.65
CA PHE A 104 -0.18 2.61 -4.40
C PHE A 104 0.52 1.86 -5.55
N LEU A 105 0.17 2.20 -6.79
CA LEU A 105 0.77 1.62 -8.00
C LEU A 105 2.25 1.99 -8.13
N ILE A 106 2.63 3.24 -7.84
CA ILE A 106 4.04 3.68 -7.83
C ILE A 106 4.83 2.88 -6.80
N THR A 107 4.36 2.78 -5.55
CA THR A 107 5.06 2.07 -4.48
C THR A 107 5.21 0.57 -4.76
N ASN A 108 4.24 -0.03 -5.47
CA ASN A 108 4.20 -1.47 -5.73
C ASN A 108 4.49 -1.82 -7.20
N ALA A 109 5.12 -0.93 -7.97
CA ALA A 109 5.36 -1.11 -9.40
C ALA A 109 6.12 -2.41 -9.75
N GLY A 110 7.02 -2.86 -8.86
CA GLY A 110 7.75 -4.13 -9.00
C GLY A 110 6.97 -5.39 -8.63
N GLN A 111 5.76 -5.26 -8.07
CA GLN A 111 4.93 -6.38 -7.59
C GLN A 111 3.70 -6.56 -8.49
N LEU A 112 3.86 -7.34 -9.56
CA LEU A 112 2.85 -7.50 -10.62
C LEU A 112 1.47 -7.93 -10.10
N GLU A 113 1.41 -8.78 -9.07
CA GLU A 113 0.14 -9.21 -8.46
C GLU A 113 -0.61 -8.05 -7.81
N LYS A 114 0.11 -7.15 -7.13
CA LYS A 114 -0.48 -5.95 -6.52
C LYS A 114 -0.91 -4.93 -7.57
N VAL A 115 -0.12 -4.78 -8.64
CA VAL A 115 -0.51 -3.94 -9.79
C VAL A 115 -1.79 -4.48 -10.41
N ALA A 116 -1.90 -5.78 -10.65
CA ALA A 116 -3.11 -6.40 -11.21
C ALA A 116 -4.34 -6.18 -10.32
N SER A 117 -4.20 -6.36 -9.00
CA SER A 117 -5.27 -6.10 -8.02
C SER A 117 -5.71 -4.63 -8.03
N ALA A 118 -4.76 -3.69 -8.05
CA ALA A 118 -5.07 -2.26 -8.12
C ALA A 118 -5.75 -1.86 -9.43
N VAL A 119 -5.34 -2.44 -10.58
CA VAL A 119 -6.01 -2.20 -11.86
C VAL A 119 -7.44 -2.74 -11.86
N ALA A 120 -7.69 -3.91 -11.26
CA ALA A 120 -9.04 -4.43 -11.08
C ALA A 120 -9.90 -3.50 -10.20
N GLU A 121 -9.31 -2.95 -9.14
CA GLU A 121 -9.99 -1.98 -8.28
C GLU A 121 -10.30 -0.67 -9.00
N CYS A 122 -9.40 -0.17 -9.85
CA CYS A 122 -9.67 1.01 -10.69
C CYS A 122 -10.89 0.77 -11.57
N ARG A 123 -11.01 -0.41 -12.20
CA ARG A 123 -12.18 -0.78 -13.00
C ARG A 123 -13.46 -0.78 -12.16
N ARG A 124 -13.42 -1.31 -10.95
CA ARG A 124 -14.57 -1.31 -10.02
C ARG A 124 -15.01 0.10 -9.62
N LEU A 125 -14.06 1.01 -9.48
CA LEU A 125 -14.28 2.42 -9.12
C LEU A 125 -14.57 3.33 -10.33
N GLY A 126 -14.56 2.79 -11.55
CA GLY A 126 -14.75 3.58 -12.77
C GLY A 126 -13.58 4.50 -13.12
N ILE A 127 -12.39 4.24 -12.61
CA ILE A 127 -11.16 5.01 -12.89
C ILE A 127 -10.47 4.40 -14.11
N PRO A 128 -10.34 5.14 -15.22
CA PRO A 128 -9.67 4.62 -16.41
C PRO A 128 -8.18 4.39 -16.13
N VAL A 129 -7.70 3.19 -16.45
CA VAL A 129 -6.25 2.90 -16.49
C VAL A 129 -5.83 2.81 -17.94
N LEU A 130 -5.10 3.81 -18.40
CA LEU A 130 -4.68 3.94 -19.78
C LEU A 130 -3.38 3.16 -20.02
N PRO A 131 -3.24 2.51 -21.19
CA PRO A 131 -2.03 1.76 -21.54
C PRO A 131 -0.81 2.70 -21.59
N PRO A 132 0.41 2.15 -21.53
CA PRO A 132 1.61 2.97 -21.73
C PRO A 132 1.60 3.61 -23.12
N ASP A 133 2.17 4.81 -23.23
CA ASP A 133 2.31 5.59 -24.46
C ASP A 133 3.62 6.37 -24.38
N ILE A 134 4.49 6.25 -25.37
CA ILE A 134 5.81 6.90 -25.37
C ILE A 134 5.72 8.44 -25.29
N ASN A 135 4.66 9.02 -25.85
CA ASN A 135 4.44 10.47 -25.86
C ASN A 135 3.77 10.98 -24.59
N ARG A 136 3.11 10.11 -23.80
CA ARG A 136 2.30 10.56 -22.65
C ARG A 136 2.74 9.98 -21.31
N SER A 137 3.22 8.74 -21.29
CA SER A 137 3.64 8.04 -20.07
C SER A 137 4.90 8.63 -19.46
N GLN A 138 4.95 8.63 -18.13
CA GLN A 138 6.17 8.88 -17.37
C GLN A 138 6.93 7.58 -17.09
N ALA A 139 8.07 7.68 -16.40
CA ALA A 139 8.83 6.51 -15.99
C ALA A 139 7.96 5.58 -15.13
N SER A 140 7.32 6.13 -14.08
CA SER A 140 6.36 5.42 -13.24
C SER A 140 4.91 5.76 -13.61
N PHE A 141 3.95 5.16 -12.90
CA PHE A 141 2.53 5.52 -13.02
C PHE A 141 2.33 7.02 -12.77
N SER A 142 1.40 7.62 -13.50
CA SER A 142 1.11 9.05 -13.40
C SER A 142 -0.37 9.31 -13.58
N ILE A 143 -0.83 10.42 -13.00
CA ILE A 143 -2.19 10.89 -13.21
C ILE A 143 -2.22 11.69 -14.51
N GLU A 144 -3.12 11.31 -15.39
CA GLU A 144 -3.42 12.03 -16.61
C GLU A 144 -4.75 12.76 -16.41
N GLY A 145 -4.67 14.09 -16.30
CA GLY A 145 -5.86 14.93 -16.21
C GLY A 145 -6.57 15.00 -17.56
N ASP A 146 -7.90 14.93 -17.54
CA ASP A 146 -8.68 15.31 -18.71
C ASP A 146 -8.75 16.83 -18.79
N SER A 147 -8.34 17.38 -19.94
CA SER A 147 -8.45 18.81 -20.28
C SER A 147 -9.89 19.33 -20.24
N GLN A 148 -10.89 18.43 -20.18
CA GLN A 148 -12.32 18.74 -20.19
C GLN A 148 -13.01 18.61 -18.82
N GLY A 149 -12.26 18.43 -17.72
CA GLY A 149 -12.83 18.41 -16.36
C GLY A 149 -13.46 17.07 -15.93
N ASN A 150 -13.20 15.98 -16.65
CA ASN A 150 -13.59 14.63 -16.23
C ASN A 150 -12.66 14.06 -15.16
N ALA A 151 -13.10 12.94 -14.56
CA ALA A 151 -12.34 12.22 -13.56
C ALA A 151 -10.92 11.85 -14.08
N PRO A 152 -9.87 12.04 -13.25
CA PRO A 152 -8.49 11.76 -13.65
C PRO A 152 -8.29 10.29 -14.03
N ALA A 153 -7.56 10.06 -15.12
CA ALA A 153 -7.16 8.73 -15.54
C ALA A 153 -5.76 8.39 -15.01
N ILE A 154 -5.45 7.11 -14.86
CA ILE A 154 -4.13 6.63 -14.45
C ILE A 154 -3.40 6.12 -15.69
N ARG A 155 -2.27 6.74 -16.04
CA ARG A 155 -1.41 6.31 -17.15
C ARG A 155 -0.37 5.32 -16.66
N PHE A 156 -0.24 4.20 -17.37
CA PHE A 156 0.80 3.20 -17.10
C PHE A 156 2.21 3.78 -17.27
N GLY A 157 3.10 3.49 -16.32
CA GLY A 157 4.50 3.86 -16.39
C GLY A 157 5.31 2.97 -17.34
N LEU A 158 6.28 3.56 -18.04
CA LEU A 158 7.12 2.84 -18.99
C LEU A 158 8.07 1.84 -18.31
N THR A 159 8.55 2.12 -17.10
CA THR A 159 9.47 1.21 -16.37
C THR A 159 8.76 0.03 -15.70
N VAL A 160 7.42 0.06 -15.64
CA VAL A 160 6.60 -1.04 -15.13
C VAL A 160 6.50 -2.17 -16.16
N ILE A 161 6.81 -1.87 -17.42
CA ILE A 161 6.78 -2.84 -18.52
C ILE A 161 7.92 -3.86 -18.30
N LYS A 162 7.58 -5.14 -18.38
CA LYS A 162 8.56 -6.23 -18.22
C LYS A 162 9.73 -6.02 -19.18
N ASN A 163 10.95 -6.17 -18.66
CA ASN A 163 12.23 -5.98 -19.37
C ASN A 163 12.62 -4.53 -19.67
N VAL A 164 11.82 -3.52 -19.28
CA VAL A 164 12.12 -2.11 -19.54
C VAL A 164 12.70 -1.49 -18.27
N GLY A 165 13.96 -1.03 -18.35
CA GLY A 165 14.67 -0.41 -17.23
C GLY A 165 14.63 1.12 -17.27
N LEU A 166 14.87 1.76 -16.12
CA LEU A 166 14.89 3.21 -15.99
C LEU A 166 15.92 3.87 -16.94
N GLY A 167 17.13 3.32 -17.01
CA GLY A 167 18.19 3.85 -17.88
C GLY A 167 17.89 3.81 -19.38
N ALA A 168 16.93 2.98 -19.82
CA ALA A 168 16.47 2.95 -21.21
C ALA A 168 15.39 4.01 -21.49
N ILE A 169 14.63 4.41 -20.46
CA ILE A 169 13.45 5.28 -20.59
C ILE A 169 13.76 6.74 -20.27
N GLU A 170 14.65 7.02 -19.32
CA GLU A 170 15.02 8.38 -18.95
C GLU A 170 15.50 9.23 -20.13
N PRO A 171 16.39 8.75 -21.02
CA PRO A 171 16.82 9.52 -22.19
C PRO A 171 15.65 9.85 -23.12
N ILE A 172 14.73 8.91 -23.30
CA ILE A 172 13.55 9.09 -24.17
C ILE A 172 12.61 10.15 -23.59
N ILE A 173 12.31 10.09 -22.29
CA ILE A 173 11.48 11.09 -21.62
C ILE A 173 12.14 12.46 -21.64
N ALA A 174 13.45 12.52 -21.39
CA ALA A 174 14.20 13.77 -21.39
C ALA A 174 14.18 14.44 -22.78
N GLU A 175 14.35 13.65 -23.84
CA GLU A 175 14.30 14.14 -25.22
C GLU A 175 12.89 14.56 -25.63
N ARG A 176 11.87 13.78 -25.25
CA ARG A 176 10.46 14.16 -25.46
C ARG A 176 10.14 15.50 -24.79
N ASN A 177 10.57 15.69 -23.55
CA ASN A 177 10.31 16.92 -22.80
C ASN A 177 11.02 18.14 -23.43
N LYS A 178 12.13 17.94 -24.15
CA LYS A 178 12.88 19.01 -24.85
C LYS A 178 12.36 19.29 -26.25
N GLY A 179 12.16 18.26 -27.07
CA GLY A 179 11.82 18.39 -28.49
C GLY A 179 10.34 18.13 -28.82
N GLY A 180 9.50 17.87 -27.82
CA GLY A 180 8.08 17.54 -27.99
C GLY A 180 7.83 16.10 -28.40
N ASP A 181 6.57 15.80 -28.72
CA ASP A 181 6.09 14.46 -29.07
C ASP A 181 6.83 13.86 -30.28
N PHE A 182 7.07 12.55 -30.22
CA PHE A 182 7.60 11.79 -31.34
C PHE A 182 6.50 11.60 -32.39
N LYS A 183 6.82 11.92 -33.65
CA LYS A 183 5.86 11.85 -34.77
C LYS A 183 5.89 10.53 -35.52
N SER A 184 7.02 9.82 -35.46
CA SER A 184 7.20 8.52 -36.10
C SER A 184 8.30 7.73 -35.38
N ILE A 185 8.45 6.45 -35.73
CA ILE A 185 9.52 5.62 -35.19
C ILE A 185 10.91 6.12 -35.62
N GLU A 186 11.03 6.66 -36.83
CA GLU A 186 12.26 7.27 -37.33
C GLU A 186 12.62 8.53 -36.55
N ASP A 187 11.62 9.35 -36.19
CA ASP A 187 11.81 10.54 -35.36
C ASP A 187 12.34 10.17 -33.97
N LEU A 188 11.76 9.12 -33.36
CA LEU A 188 12.27 8.57 -32.09
C LEU A 188 13.72 8.08 -32.21
N CYS A 189 14.05 7.35 -33.27
CA CYS A 189 15.41 6.81 -33.47
C CYS A 189 16.47 7.88 -33.73
N ARG A 190 16.12 8.98 -34.42
CA ARG A 190 17.07 10.08 -34.68
C ARG A 190 17.28 10.99 -33.47
N ARG A 191 16.23 11.21 -32.68
CA ARG A 191 16.26 12.16 -31.56
C ARG A 191 16.82 11.55 -30.28
N CYS A 192 16.53 10.28 -30.02
CA CYS A 192 16.89 9.65 -28.75
C CYS A 192 18.15 8.79 -28.84
N ASP A 193 19.00 8.88 -27.81
CA ASP A 193 20.03 7.87 -27.56
C ASP A 193 19.37 6.55 -27.11
N LEU A 194 19.27 5.60 -28.04
CA LEU A 194 18.68 4.28 -27.81
C LEU A 194 19.73 3.21 -27.44
N ARG A 195 20.95 3.58 -27.03
CA ARG A 195 21.97 2.60 -26.59
C ARG A 195 21.49 1.72 -25.42
N GLY A 196 20.64 2.26 -24.56
CA GLY A 196 19.99 1.52 -23.47
C GLY A 196 18.81 0.64 -23.91
N VAL A 197 18.30 0.81 -25.14
CA VAL A 197 17.14 0.10 -25.70
C VAL A 197 17.63 -1.02 -26.61
N ASN A 198 17.80 -2.21 -26.03
CA ASN A 198 18.07 -3.41 -26.82
C ASN A 198 16.79 -3.96 -27.48
N LYS A 199 16.94 -4.98 -28.35
CA LYS A 199 15.83 -5.64 -29.04
C LYS A 199 14.72 -6.09 -28.09
N ARG A 200 15.07 -6.65 -26.94
CA ARG A 200 14.08 -7.13 -25.95
C ARG A 200 13.27 -5.99 -25.33
N VAL A 201 13.90 -4.84 -25.06
CA VAL A 201 13.20 -3.63 -24.58
C VAL A 201 12.23 -3.13 -25.66
N MET A 202 12.72 -2.97 -26.90
CA MET A 202 11.91 -2.50 -28.03
C MET A 202 10.71 -3.42 -28.30
N GLU A 203 10.90 -4.75 -28.32
CA GLU A 203 9.80 -5.70 -28.45
C GLU A 203 8.77 -5.56 -27.32
N SER A 204 9.23 -5.36 -26.09
CA SER A 204 8.35 -5.24 -24.93
C SER A 204 7.50 -3.98 -25.03
N LEU A 205 8.10 -2.85 -25.42
CA LEU A 205 7.41 -1.58 -25.68
C LEU A 205 6.35 -1.72 -26.79
N ILE A 206 6.69 -2.36 -27.91
CA ILE A 206 5.75 -2.57 -29.02
C ILE A 206 4.60 -3.49 -28.59
N LYS A 207 4.89 -4.62 -27.94
CA LYS A 207 3.90 -5.64 -27.58
C LYS A 207 2.82 -5.09 -26.63
N VAL A 208 3.20 -4.22 -25.69
CA VAL A 208 2.25 -3.60 -24.75
C VAL A 208 1.54 -2.36 -25.31
N GLY A 209 1.92 -1.89 -26.51
CA GLY A 209 1.29 -0.77 -27.20
C GLY A 209 1.88 0.60 -26.90
N ALA A 210 3.04 0.67 -26.25
CA ALA A 210 3.68 1.95 -25.93
C ALA A 210 4.03 2.79 -27.18
N LEU A 211 4.16 2.13 -28.34
CA LEU A 211 4.50 2.76 -29.62
C LEU A 211 3.33 2.78 -30.61
N ASP A 212 2.08 2.52 -30.17
CA ASP A 212 0.91 2.49 -31.05
C ASP A 212 0.64 3.84 -31.73
N CYS A 213 1.08 4.94 -31.11
CA CYS A 213 1.02 6.29 -31.69
C CYS A 213 2.02 6.52 -32.84
N LEU A 214 3.03 5.65 -32.99
CA LEU A 214 4.09 5.76 -34.01
C LEU A 214 3.91 4.78 -35.18
N GLY A 215 3.00 3.81 -35.06
CA GLY A 215 2.72 2.85 -36.12
C GLY A 215 2.05 1.57 -35.62
N SER A 216 1.69 0.70 -36.57
CA SER A 216 1.06 -0.59 -36.22
C SER A 216 2.07 -1.54 -35.58
N ARG A 217 1.65 -2.26 -34.52
CA ARG A 217 2.51 -3.22 -33.81
C ARG A 217 3.12 -4.27 -34.73
N GLY A 218 2.35 -4.76 -35.71
CA GLY A 218 2.82 -5.76 -36.68
C GLY A 218 3.98 -5.25 -37.54
N ALA A 219 3.84 -4.03 -38.09
CA ALA A 219 4.89 -3.41 -38.89
C ALA A 219 6.14 -3.10 -38.07
N LEU A 220 5.97 -2.60 -36.83
CA LEU A 220 7.08 -2.28 -35.92
C LEU A 220 7.85 -3.54 -35.51
N LEU A 221 7.17 -4.65 -35.20
CA LEU A 221 7.82 -5.92 -34.85
C LEU A 221 8.58 -6.51 -36.04
N GLN A 222 8.02 -6.47 -37.24
CA GLN A 222 8.69 -6.99 -38.45
C GLN A 222 9.96 -6.19 -38.81
N ASN A 223 9.99 -4.90 -38.52
CA ASN A 223 11.10 -4.02 -38.85
C ASN A 223 12.04 -3.73 -37.68
N ILE A 224 11.94 -4.47 -36.56
CA ILE A 224 12.65 -4.16 -35.33
C ILE A 224 14.18 -4.10 -35.50
N ASP A 225 14.76 -5.02 -36.28
CA ASP A 225 16.21 -5.06 -36.51
C ASP A 225 16.67 -3.84 -37.34
N ARG A 226 15.84 -3.37 -38.27
CA ARG A 226 16.10 -2.15 -39.05
C ARG A 226 16.00 -0.90 -38.19
N ILE A 227 14.99 -0.82 -37.32
CA ILE A 227 14.77 0.29 -36.38
C ILE A 227 15.98 0.43 -35.44
N LEU A 228 16.45 -0.68 -34.85
CA LEU A 228 17.63 -0.67 -33.98
C LEU A 228 18.92 -0.32 -34.75
N SER A 229 19.05 -0.78 -36.00
CA SER A 229 20.21 -0.44 -36.83
C SER A 229 20.26 1.06 -37.16
N LEU A 230 19.10 1.69 -37.38
CA LEU A 230 19.01 3.13 -37.62
C LEU A 230 19.45 3.92 -36.38
N ALA A 231 19.00 3.50 -35.20
CA ALA A 231 19.32 4.15 -33.94
C ALA A 231 20.77 3.98 -33.45
N GLN A 232 21.53 3.04 -34.04
CA GLN A 232 22.95 2.81 -33.72
C GLN A 232 23.92 3.52 -34.68
N ARG A 233 23.42 4.04 -35.81
CA ARG A 233 24.24 4.64 -36.87
C ARG A 233 24.45 6.15 -36.73
N GLU A 234 23.78 6.77 -35.77
CA GLU A 234 23.93 8.18 -35.36
C GLU A 234 24.40 8.24 -33.89
#